data_AF-A0A937WIP0-F1
#
_entry.id   AF-A0A937WIP0-F1
#
_cell.length_a   1.000
_cell.length_b   1.000
_cell.length_c   1.000
_cell.angle_alpha   90.00
_cell.angle_beta   90.00
_cell.angle_gamma   90.00
#
_symmetry.space_group_name_H-M   'P 1'
#
loop_
_entity.id
_entity.type
_entity.pdbx_description
1 polymer ?
#
loop_
_entity_poly.entity_id
_entity_poly.type
_entity_poly.pdbx_seq_one_letter_code
_entity_poly.pdbx_strand_id
1 'polypeptide(L)'
;MDALDFLKVADNLKDSSDEAERRTAVSRAYYSVFNCIKSYLVQNRIPFYSSGEHGQLIRYLFNSGVKEMEQLSRMIDDLRTDRNEADYNMDSTRFNKNTCILLYLKAQKVIEVFQRCKGRNVIDGINNYRKRVGQV
;
A
#
# COMPACT_ATOMS: atom_id res chain seq x y z
N MET A 1 -17.90 3.69 0.56
CA MET A 1 -16.82 3.86 -0.43
C MET A 1 -15.89 2.67 -0.30
N ASP A 2 -15.53 2.05 -1.41
CA ASP A 2 -14.61 0.91 -1.45
C ASP A 2 -13.16 1.41 -1.58
N ALA A 3 -12.19 0.72 -0.99
CA ALA A 3 -10.78 1.08 -1.15
C ALA A 3 -10.32 1.09 -2.62
N LEU A 4 -10.91 0.23 -3.46
CA LEU A 4 -10.63 0.15 -4.89
C LEU A 4 -11.16 1.35 -5.68
N ASP A 5 -12.08 2.14 -5.11
CA ASP A 5 -12.54 3.37 -5.77
C ASP A 5 -11.39 4.38 -5.92
N PHE A 6 -10.43 4.39 -4.99
CA PHE A 6 -9.21 5.20 -5.15
C PHE A 6 -8.33 4.76 -6.32
N LEU A 7 -8.28 3.45 -6.63
CA LEU A 7 -7.51 2.97 -7.78
C LEU A 7 -8.16 3.41 -9.09
N LYS A 8 -9.51 3.42 -9.17
CA LYS A 8 -10.24 3.94 -10.33
C LYS A 8 -9.94 5.43 -10.55
N VAL A 9 -9.91 6.23 -9.49
CA VAL A 9 -9.53 7.64 -9.59
C VAL A 9 -8.08 7.77 -10.06
N ALA A 10 -7.16 6.95 -9.55
CA ALA A 10 -5.78 6.96 -10.03
C ALA A 10 -5.67 6.60 -11.52
N ASP A 11 -6.45 5.62 -11.99
CA ASP A 11 -6.47 5.21 -13.40
C ASP A 11 -6.90 6.35 -14.33
N ASN A 12 -7.92 7.11 -13.92
CA ASN A 12 -8.40 8.28 -14.68
C ASN A 12 -7.36 9.40 -14.78
N LEU A 13 -6.52 9.57 -13.74
CA LEU A 13 -5.59 10.69 -13.63
C LEU A 13 -4.17 10.39 -14.12
N LYS A 14 -3.75 9.11 -14.15
CA LYS A 14 -2.35 8.72 -14.38
C LYS A 14 -1.77 9.19 -15.72
N ASP A 15 -2.64 9.34 -16.72
CA ASP A 15 -2.26 9.71 -18.09
C ASP A 15 -2.47 11.19 -18.41
N SER A 16 -2.92 11.98 -17.43
CA SER A 16 -3.16 13.41 -17.60
C SER A 16 -1.93 14.15 -18.14
N SER A 17 -2.18 15.25 -18.85
CA SER A 17 -1.14 16.21 -19.24
C SER A 17 -0.71 17.11 -18.08
N ASP A 18 -1.53 17.27 -17.04
CA ASP A 18 -1.20 18.01 -15.83
C ASP A 18 -0.40 17.15 -14.83
N GLU A 19 0.70 17.70 -14.32
CA GLU A 19 1.52 17.04 -13.31
C GLU A 19 0.82 16.92 -11.96
N ALA A 20 0.02 17.92 -11.56
CA ALA A 20 -0.69 17.89 -10.29
C ALA A 20 -1.69 16.72 -10.23
N GLU A 21 -2.39 16.46 -11.34
CA GLU A 21 -3.27 15.31 -11.49
C GLU A 21 -2.50 13.98 -11.44
N ARG A 22 -1.35 13.88 -12.11
CA ARG A 22 -0.50 12.68 -12.05
C ARG A 22 0.06 12.42 -10.64
N ARG A 23 0.54 13.45 -9.94
CA ARG A 23 0.99 13.33 -8.53
C ARG A 23 -0.16 12.86 -7.64
N THR A 24 -1.35 13.42 -7.86
CA THR A 24 -2.59 12.97 -7.19
C THR A 24 -2.90 11.51 -7.50
N ALA A 25 -2.71 11.05 -8.74
CA ALA A 25 -2.93 9.66 -9.14
C ALA A 25 -2.07 8.68 -8.31
N VAL A 26 -0.78 8.96 -8.13
CA VAL A 26 0.11 8.15 -7.27
C VAL A 26 -0.40 8.10 -5.84
N SER A 27 -0.81 9.25 -5.32
CA SER A 27 -1.40 9.41 -4.00
C SER A 27 -2.63 8.51 -3.82
N ARG A 28 -3.56 8.55 -4.78
CA ARG A 28 -4.78 7.72 -4.77
C ARG A 28 -4.47 6.23 -4.93
N ALA A 29 -3.54 5.86 -5.81
CA ALA A 29 -3.13 4.47 -6.01
C ALA A 29 -2.58 3.86 -4.70
N TYR A 30 -1.71 4.58 -3.99
CA TYR A 30 -1.21 4.18 -2.68
C TYR A 30 -2.33 4.02 -1.64
N TYR A 31 -3.24 4.99 -1.56
CA TYR A 31 -4.36 4.90 -0.61
C TYR A 31 -5.29 3.73 -0.90
N SER A 32 -5.45 3.33 -2.17
CA SER A 32 -6.19 2.12 -2.50
C SER A 32 -5.55 0.88 -1.90
N VAL A 33 -4.24 0.70 -2.10
CA VAL A 33 -3.45 -0.40 -1.53
C VAL A 33 -3.56 -0.42 -0.01
N PHE A 34 -3.29 0.72 0.63
CA PHE A 34 -3.29 0.82 2.09
C PHE A 34 -4.67 0.49 2.68
N ASN A 35 -5.74 1.11 2.17
CA ASN A 35 -7.08 0.90 2.71
C ASN A 35 -7.62 -0.50 2.43
N CYS A 36 -7.29 -1.10 1.28
CA CYS A 36 -7.65 -2.48 0.95
C CYS A 36 -7.09 -3.46 1.98
N ILE A 37 -5.78 -3.35 2.27
CA ILE A 37 -5.10 -4.24 3.21
C ILE A 37 -5.50 -3.93 4.66
N LYS A 38 -5.59 -2.64 5.03
CA LYS A 38 -6.03 -2.23 6.36
C LYS A 38 -7.42 -2.78 6.67
N SER A 39 -8.35 -2.68 5.73
CA SER A 39 -9.71 -3.20 5.90
C SER A 39 -9.70 -4.72 6.16
N TYR A 40 -8.90 -5.48 5.40
CA TYR A 40 -8.74 -6.92 5.63
C TYR A 40 -8.19 -7.22 7.03
N LEU A 41 -7.16 -6.51 7.46
CA LEU A 41 -6.54 -6.72 8.78
C LEU A 41 -7.51 -6.38 9.92
N VAL A 42 -8.26 -5.28 9.81
CA VAL A 42 -9.29 -4.88 10.78
C VAL A 42 -10.43 -5.90 10.84
N GLN A 43 -10.91 -6.38 9.69
CA GLN A 43 -11.94 -7.43 9.62
C GLN A 43 -11.49 -8.73 10.33
N ASN A 44 -10.18 -9.00 10.34
CA ASN A 44 -9.58 -10.13 11.03
C ASN A 44 -9.07 -9.79 12.44
N ARG A 45 -9.57 -8.70 13.05
CA ARG A 45 -9.29 -8.27 14.43
C ARG A 45 -7.80 -8.02 14.70
N ILE A 46 -7.04 -7.62 13.70
CA ILE A 46 -5.67 -7.12 13.88
C ILE A 46 -5.75 -5.62 14.23
N PRO A 47 -5.31 -5.21 15.43
CA PRO A 47 -5.40 -3.81 15.87
C PRO A 47 -4.34 -2.95 15.21
N PHE A 48 -4.63 -1.65 15.12
CA PHE A 48 -3.71 -0.60 14.69
C PHE A 48 -3.55 0.44 15.79
N TYR A 49 -2.34 0.98 15.92
CA TYR A 49 -2.10 2.16 16.76
C TYR A 49 -2.34 3.41 15.91
N SER A 50 -2.96 4.43 16.50
CA SER A 50 -3.35 5.66 15.78
C SER A 50 -2.18 6.39 15.12
N SER A 51 -0.97 6.26 15.67
CA SER A 51 0.26 6.77 15.06
C SER A 51 1.04 5.67 14.32
N GLY A 52 1.49 5.97 13.10
CA GLY A 52 2.38 5.08 12.35
C GLY A 52 1.71 3.85 11.71
N GLU A 53 0.39 3.88 11.49
CA GLU A 53 -0.38 2.78 10.91
C GLU A 53 0.23 2.22 9.61
N HIS A 54 0.76 3.09 8.74
CA HIS A 54 1.40 2.68 7.49
C HIS A 54 2.62 1.78 7.74
N GLY A 55 3.52 2.19 8.63
CA GLY A 55 4.69 1.38 8.99
C GLY A 55 4.28 0.12 9.75
N GLN A 56 3.24 0.18 10.56
CA GLN A 56 2.70 -0.99 11.26
C GLN A 56 2.15 -2.05 10.29
N LEU A 57 1.37 -1.64 9.29
CA LEU A 57 0.86 -2.52 8.24
C LEU A 57 1.99 -3.25 7.53
N ILE A 58 3.03 -2.49 7.12
CA ILE A 58 4.20 -3.05 6.45
C ILE A 58 4.91 -4.06 7.35
N ARG A 59 5.13 -3.75 8.63
CA ARG A 59 5.74 -4.68 9.59
C ARG A 59 4.92 -5.96 9.79
N TYR A 60 3.59 -5.86 9.83
CA TYR A 60 2.72 -7.03 9.94
C TYR A 60 2.84 -7.95 8.73
N LEU A 61 2.75 -7.41 7.52
CA LEU A 61 2.90 -8.22 6.31
C LEU A 61 4.30 -8.85 6.24
N PHE A 62 5.35 -8.07 6.52
CA PHE A 62 6.74 -8.52 6.52
C PHE A 62 6.97 -9.69 7.48
N ASN A 63 6.39 -9.62 8.68
CA ASN A 63 6.57 -10.62 9.73
C ASN A 63 5.48 -11.70 9.75
N SER A 64 4.62 -11.78 8.72
CA SER A 64 3.56 -12.79 8.64
C SER A 64 4.07 -14.21 8.40
N GLY A 65 5.37 -14.40 8.10
CA GLY A 65 5.92 -15.71 7.75
C GLY A 65 5.47 -16.24 6.38
N VAL A 66 4.75 -15.44 5.60
CA VAL A 66 4.35 -15.76 4.22
C VAL A 66 5.23 -14.98 3.26
N LYS A 67 6.00 -15.69 2.43
CA LYS A 67 7.04 -15.10 1.55
C LYS A 67 6.47 -14.05 0.59
N GLU A 68 5.28 -14.29 0.05
CA GLU A 68 4.58 -13.35 -0.84
C GLU A 68 4.21 -12.06 -0.10
N MET A 69 3.83 -12.15 1.19
CA MET A 69 3.50 -10.97 2.00
C MET A 69 4.75 -10.18 2.38
N GLU A 70 5.88 -10.84 2.59
CA GLU A 70 7.18 -10.18 2.79
C GLU A 70 7.62 -9.40 1.54
N GLN A 71 7.45 -9.99 0.36
CA GLN A 71 7.74 -9.30 -0.89
C GLN A 71 6.77 -8.13 -1.11
N LEU A 72 5.47 -8.33 -0.87
CA LEU A 72 4.47 -7.28 -0.95
C LEU A 72 4.77 -6.13 0.01
N SER A 73 5.20 -6.40 1.24
CA SER A 73 5.46 -5.35 2.22
C SER A 73 6.57 -4.41 1.75
N ARG A 74 7.61 -4.94 1.08
CA ARG A 74 8.67 -4.12 0.48
C ARG A 74 8.12 -3.26 -0.66
N MET A 75 7.31 -3.84 -1.54
CA MET A 75 6.66 -3.08 -2.63
C MET A 75 5.76 -1.95 -2.10
N ILE A 76 5.06 -2.18 -0.99
CA ILE A 76 4.20 -1.18 -0.33
C ILE A 76 5.03 -0.06 0.31
N ASP A 77 6.18 -0.39 0.89
CA ASP A 77 7.08 0.60 1.50
C ASP A 77 7.73 1.49 0.43
N ASP A 78 8.13 0.91 -0.70
CA ASP A 78 8.57 1.68 -1.87
C ASP A 78 7.44 2.62 -2.34
N LEU A 79 6.24 2.09 -2.56
CA LEU A 79 5.09 2.90 -2.99
C LEU A 79 4.78 4.04 -2.02
N ARG A 80 4.94 3.82 -0.71
CA ARG A 80 4.78 4.86 0.31
C ARG A 80 5.84 5.95 0.15
N THR A 81 7.08 5.56 -0.11
CA THR A 81 8.20 6.48 -0.32
C THR A 81 8.00 7.29 -1.60
N ASP A 82 7.65 6.63 -2.70
CA ASP A 82 7.35 7.26 -3.98
C ASP A 82 6.14 8.20 -3.89
N ARG A 83 5.12 7.85 -3.09
CA ARG A 83 3.97 8.72 -2.81
C ARG A 83 4.38 9.98 -2.05
N ASN A 84 5.25 9.87 -1.04
CA ASN A 84 5.75 11.04 -0.32
C ASN A 84 6.55 11.96 -1.25
N GLU A 85 7.37 11.40 -2.14
CA GLU A 85 8.10 12.16 -3.15
C GLU A 85 7.13 12.90 -4.10
N ALA A 86 6.12 12.20 -4.62
CA ALA A 86 5.11 12.79 -5.50
C ALA A 86 4.31 13.90 -4.80
N ASP A 87 3.93 13.72 -3.54
CA ASP A 87 3.08 14.67 -2.80
C ASP A 87 3.83 15.91 -2.30
N TYR A 88 5.12 15.78 -1.94
CA TYR A 88 5.82 16.82 -1.18
C TYR A 88 7.07 17.37 -1.88
N ASN A 89 7.67 16.65 -2.83
CA ASN A 89 8.87 17.11 -3.51
C ASN A 89 8.53 17.72 -4.87
N MET A 90 8.18 19.01 -4.86
CA MET A 90 7.76 19.74 -6.06
C MET A 90 8.92 20.02 -7.02
N ASP A 91 10.15 20.08 -6.51
CA ASP A 91 11.35 20.35 -7.31
C ASP A 91 11.95 19.06 -7.91
N SER A 92 11.33 17.91 -7.65
CA SER A 92 11.82 16.62 -8.14
C SER A 92 11.70 16.50 -9.65
N THR A 93 12.84 16.44 -10.34
CA THR A 93 12.92 16.14 -11.78
C THR A 93 12.72 14.65 -12.10
N ARG A 94 12.60 13.79 -11.08
CA ARG A 94 12.39 12.36 -11.24
C ARG A 94 10.92 12.00 -11.49
N PHE A 95 10.01 12.87 -11.09
CA PHE A 95 8.59 12.66 -11.31
C PHE A 95 8.20 13.08 -12.74
N ASN A 96 7.61 12.16 -13.49
CA ASN A 96 7.10 12.41 -14.84
C ASN A 96 5.97 11.42 -15.14
N LYS A 97 5.40 11.52 -16.35
CA LYS A 97 4.30 10.63 -16.78
C LYS A 97 4.64 9.14 -16.68
N ASN A 98 5.83 8.73 -17.09
CA ASN A 98 6.24 7.32 -17.04
C ASN A 98 6.38 6.84 -15.58
N THR A 99 6.95 7.67 -14.72
CA THR A 99 7.02 7.39 -13.27
C THR A 99 5.61 7.21 -12.69
N CYS A 100 4.68 8.11 -13.00
CA CYS A 100 3.29 7.99 -12.56
C CYS A 100 2.63 6.67 -13.00
N ILE A 101 2.74 6.33 -14.29
CA ILE A 101 2.18 5.08 -14.84
C ILE A 101 2.79 3.85 -14.17
N LEU A 102 4.12 3.83 -13.98
CA LEU A 102 4.83 2.74 -13.32
C LEU A 102 4.31 2.53 -11.88
N LEU A 103 4.17 3.61 -11.12
CA LEU A 103 3.71 3.55 -9.73
C LEU A 103 2.24 3.11 -9.63
N TYR A 104 1.39 3.55 -10.56
CA TYR A 104 0.03 3.04 -10.69
C TYR A 104 0.01 1.52 -10.94
N LEU A 105 0.76 1.03 -11.92
CA LEU A 105 0.83 -0.39 -12.25
C LEU A 105 1.40 -1.23 -11.09
N LYS A 106 2.37 -0.69 -10.35
CA LYS A 106 2.90 -1.32 -9.13
C LYS A 106 1.82 -1.44 -8.06
N ALA A 107 1.02 -0.39 -7.83
CA ALA A 107 -0.09 -0.43 -6.88
C ALA A 107 -1.18 -1.44 -7.30
N GLN A 108 -1.54 -1.47 -8.58
CA GLN A 108 -2.46 -2.47 -9.13
C GLN A 108 -1.92 -3.89 -8.88
N LYS A 109 -0.64 -4.12 -9.17
CA LYS A 109 -0.01 -5.43 -8.97
C LYS A 109 -0.02 -5.86 -7.51
N VAL A 110 0.24 -4.93 -6.58
CA VAL A 110 0.16 -5.21 -5.14
C VAL A 110 -1.24 -5.69 -4.76
N ILE A 111 -2.29 -5.01 -5.24
CA ILE A 111 -3.68 -5.40 -4.97
C ILE A 111 -3.96 -6.80 -5.51
N GLU A 112 -3.60 -7.09 -6.77
CA GLU A 112 -3.81 -8.40 -7.39
C GLU A 112 -3.13 -9.53 -6.58
N VAL A 113 -1.85 -9.37 -6.25
CA VAL A 113 -1.10 -10.38 -5.50
C VAL A 113 -1.67 -10.52 -4.09
N PHE A 114 -2.02 -9.42 -3.44
CA PHE A 114 -2.63 -9.46 -2.12
C PHE A 114 -3.96 -10.21 -2.14
N GLN A 115 -4.85 -9.97 -3.10
CA GLN A 115 -6.14 -10.67 -3.21
C GLN A 115 -5.96 -12.17 -3.42
N ARG A 116 -4.92 -12.58 -4.16
CA ARG A 116 -4.60 -14.01 -4.40
C ARG A 116 -4.00 -14.69 -3.17
N CYS A 117 -3.19 -13.98 -2.40
CA CYS A 117 -2.36 -14.57 -1.34
C CYS A 117 -2.90 -14.31 0.08
N LYS A 118 -3.87 -13.40 0.26
CA LYS A 118 -4.52 -13.18 1.55
C LYS A 118 -5.17 -14.47 2.03
N GLY A 119 -5.07 -14.75 3.31
CA GLY A 119 -5.60 -15.98 3.88
C GLY A 119 -5.32 -16.11 5.37
N ARG A 120 -5.85 -17.18 5.97
CA ARG A 120 -5.73 -17.45 7.40
C ARG A 120 -4.28 -17.59 7.87
N ASN A 121 -3.42 -18.20 7.06
CA ASN A 121 -1.98 -18.31 7.30
C ASN A 121 -1.31 -16.94 7.55
N VAL A 122 -1.71 -15.90 6.81
CA VAL A 122 -1.20 -14.53 6.98
C VAL A 122 -1.60 -13.98 8.35
N ILE A 123 -2.86 -14.17 8.74
CA ILE A 123 -3.40 -13.68 10.02
C ILE A 123 -2.75 -14.41 11.20
N ASP A 124 -2.62 -15.73 11.12
CA ASP A 124 -1.97 -16.53 12.14
C ASP A 124 -0.51 -16.11 12.33
N GLY A 125 0.21 -15.90 11.22
CA GLY A 125 1.58 -15.39 11.22
C GLY A 125 1.72 -14.01 11.85
N ILE A 126 0.83 -13.07 11.50
CA ILE A 126 0.79 -11.74 12.13
C ILE A 126 0.55 -11.85 13.63
N ASN A 127 -0.38 -12.69 14.08
CA ASN A 127 -0.65 -12.88 15.50
C ASN A 127 0.54 -13.50 16.24
N ASN A 128 1.25 -14.45 15.62
CA ASN A 128 2.47 -15.01 16.17
C ASN A 128 3.57 -13.95 16.31
N TYR A 129 3.75 -13.11 15.30
CA TYR A 129 4.65 -11.96 15.38
C TYR A 129 4.27 -11.02 16.53
N ARG A 130 2.99 -10.63 16.62
CA ARG A 130 2.48 -9.72 17.64
C ARG A 130 2.72 -10.26 19.06
N LYS A 131 2.50 -11.54 19.30
CA LYS A 131 2.82 -12.20 20.58
C LYS A 131 4.31 -12.11 20.90
N ARG A 132 5.18 -12.37 19.91
CA ARG A 132 6.64 -12.29 20.08
C ARG A 132 7.14 -10.90 20.46
N VAL A 133 6.45 -9.84 20.00
CA VAL A 133 6.83 -8.44 20.28
C VAL A 133 6.00 -7.78 21.40
N GLY A 134 5.22 -8.55 22.16
CA GLY A 134 4.44 -8.05 23.30
C GLY A 134 3.26 -7.13 22.92
N GLN A 135 2.67 -7.32 21.74
CA GLN A 135 1.50 -6.56 21.25
C GLN A 135 0.15 -7.32 21.44
N VAL A 136 0.16 -8.40 22.23
CA VAL A 136 -0.99 -9.22 22.60
C VAL A 136 -0.89 -9.52 24.08
#